data_AF-A0A820NU98-F1
#
_entry.id   AF-A0A820NU98-F1
#
_cell.length_a   1.000
_cell.length_b   1.000
_cell.length_c   1.000
_cell.angle_alpha   90.00
_cell.angle_beta   90.00
_cell.angle_gamma   90.00
#
_symmetry.space_group_name_H-M   'P 1'
#
loop_
_entity.id
_entity.type
_entity.pdbx_description
1 polymer ?
#
loop_
_entity_poly.entity_id
_entity_poly.type
_entity_poly.pdbx_seq_one_letter_code
_entity_poly.pdbx_strand_id
1 'polypeptide(L)'
;MARFEEILRLPKAAKYGKAFKERISVLLDAMVKSPGLRSWCYDKARDVIATCHGGILFALFEMEVKQFEEKMIALELSDEEVRQEIERIFNFHRLQELALLHSEQHSHEPAVTTEEAQVDALETVLFFYASPANTLDMPLGGERLHFMCYPELFQVTDDDVRKAVAQIQREKRELGQDFLINFISDKESWVNYLESRYVDIIAEHTHIFMDQMEQLEARKDKISEYDYLTQANAMAKEKNDSEQRLYRQLTKNILAD
;
A
#
# COMPACT_ATOMS: atom_id res chain seq x y z
N MET A 1 3.01 -15.55 18.34
CA MET A 1 2.91 -16.92 17.79
C MET A 1 1.50 -17.49 17.84
N ALA A 2 0.83 -17.58 19.00
CA ALA A 2 -0.51 -18.17 19.10
C ALA A 2 -1.58 -17.55 18.16
N ARG A 3 -1.63 -16.22 18.02
CA ARG A 3 -2.59 -15.54 17.12
C ARG A 3 -2.32 -15.71 15.62
N PHE A 4 -1.05 -15.83 15.23
CA PHE A 4 -0.70 -16.14 13.83
C PHE A 4 -1.08 -17.58 13.50
N GLU A 5 -0.86 -18.50 14.44
CA GLU A 5 -1.42 -19.85 14.33
C GLU A 5 -2.95 -19.84 14.32
N GLU A 6 -3.65 -18.92 15.00
CA GLU A 6 -5.13 -18.80 14.90
C GLU A 6 -5.61 -18.28 13.53
N ILE A 7 -4.88 -17.34 12.91
CA ILE A 7 -5.11 -16.93 11.51
C ILE A 7 -4.94 -18.13 10.57
N LEU A 8 -3.89 -18.94 10.79
CA LEU A 8 -3.59 -20.14 10.01
C LEU A 8 -4.49 -21.35 10.33
N ARG A 9 -4.98 -21.44 11.57
CA ARG A 9 -5.77 -22.54 12.14
C ARG A 9 -7.23 -22.15 12.36
N LEU A 10 -7.73 -21.11 11.66
CA LEU A 10 -9.17 -20.85 11.61
C LEU A 10 -9.87 -22.21 11.44
N PRO A 11 -10.77 -22.62 12.36
CA PRO A 11 -11.45 -23.91 12.26
C PRO A 11 -12.24 -24.08 10.94
N LYS A 12 -12.35 -22.99 10.17
CA LYS A 12 -12.93 -22.89 8.83
C LYS A 12 -11.90 -22.81 7.69
N ALA A 13 -10.60 -23.05 7.91
CA ALA A 13 -9.56 -23.14 6.86
C ALA A 13 -9.93 -24.11 5.72
N ALA A 14 -10.81 -25.08 5.99
CA ALA A 14 -11.39 -25.98 4.98
C ALA A 14 -12.37 -25.28 4.01
N LYS A 15 -12.96 -24.15 4.39
CA LYS A 15 -13.86 -23.33 3.54
C LYS A 15 -13.09 -22.41 2.59
N TYR A 16 -11.87 -22.05 2.96
CA TYR A 16 -11.00 -21.26 2.10
C TYR A 16 -10.33 -22.22 1.11
N GLY A 17 -10.71 -22.10 -0.16
CA GLY A 17 -10.32 -23.02 -1.22
C GLY A 17 -8.80 -23.15 -1.42
N LYS A 18 -8.39 -24.00 -2.36
CA LYS A 18 -6.98 -24.28 -2.67
C LYS A 18 -6.12 -23.02 -2.83
N ALA A 19 -6.64 -22.00 -3.51
CA ALA A 19 -5.95 -20.73 -3.76
C ALA A 19 -5.54 -19.98 -2.48
N PHE A 20 -6.39 -19.98 -1.45
CA PHE A 20 -6.06 -19.33 -0.17
C PHE A 20 -4.89 -20.02 0.55
N LYS A 21 -4.84 -21.36 0.48
CA LYS A 21 -3.74 -22.14 1.07
C LYS A 21 -2.43 -21.92 0.33
N GLU A 22 -2.48 -21.85 -1.00
CA GLU A 22 -1.32 -21.55 -1.84
C GLU A 22 -0.74 -20.18 -1.50
N ARG A 23 -1.60 -19.16 -1.35
CA ARG A 23 -1.21 -17.81 -0.92
C ARG A 23 -0.52 -17.76 0.43
N ILE A 24 -1.13 -18.38 1.44
CA ILE A 24 -0.51 -18.52 2.77
C ILE A 24 0.84 -19.21 2.67
N SER A 25 0.96 -20.27 1.86
CA SER A 25 2.25 -20.95 1.65
C SER A 25 3.31 -20.00 1.09
N VAL A 26 2.96 -19.21 0.08
CA VAL A 26 3.87 -18.22 -0.53
C VAL A 26 4.30 -17.16 0.49
N LEU A 27 3.38 -16.68 1.33
CA LEU A 27 3.71 -15.73 2.39
C LEU A 27 4.63 -16.36 3.45
N LEU A 28 4.34 -17.59 3.88
CA LEU A 28 5.17 -18.32 4.85
C LEU A 28 6.58 -18.55 4.31
N ASP A 29 6.71 -18.95 3.05
CA ASP A 29 8.00 -19.13 2.38
C ASP A 29 8.82 -17.83 2.34
N ALA A 30 8.16 -16.68 2.16
CA ALA A 30 8.82 -15.38 2.23
C ALA A 30 9.18 -14.97 3.66
N MET A 31 8.33 -15.26 4.65
CA MET A 31 8.65 -15.02 6.07
C MET A 31 9.84 -15.85 6.56
N VAL A 32 10.09 -17.02 5.96
CA VAL A 32 11.30 -17.80 6.25
C VAL A 32 12.57 -17.06 5.78
N LYS A 33 12.47 -16.36 4.64
CA LYS A 33 13.60 -15.66 4.00
C LYS A 33 13.86 -14.26 4.56
N SER A 34 12.82 -13.53 4.99
CA SER A 34 12.94 -12.17 5.54
C SER A 34 12.55 -12.14 7.03
N PRO A 35 13.53 -12.01 7.94
CA PRO A 35 13.26 -11.82 9.37
C PRO A 35 12.41 -10.57 9.66
N GLY A 36 12.59 -9.50 8.88
CA GLY A 36 11.82 -8.26 8.98
C GLY A 36 10.35 -8.48 8.65
N LEU A 37 10.06 -9.07 7.47
CA LEU A 37 8.71 -9.45 7.07
C LEU A 37 8.05 -10.35 8.11
N ARG A 38 8.78 -11.34 8.63
CA ARG A 38 8.28 -12.25 9.65
C ARG A 38 7.87 -11.52 10.94
N SER A 39 8.69 -10.60 11.43
CA SER A 39 8.36 -9.81 12.61
C SER A 39 7.12 -8.96 12.36
N TRP A 40 7.09 -8.25 11.22
CA TRP A 40 5.97 -7.40 10.83
C TRP A 40 4.66 -8.18 10.74
N CYS A 41 4.66 -9.35 10.08
CA CYS A 41 3.49 -10.22 9.99
C CYS A 41 3.01 -10.71 11.37
N TYR A 42 3.92 -11.00 12.30
CA TYR A 42 3.53 -11.41 13.66
C TYR A 42 2.90 -10.28 14.46
N ASP A 43 3.42 -9.06 14.32
CA ASP A 43 2.85 -7.88 14.98
C ASP A 43 1.51 -7.53 14.35
N LYS A 44 1.42 -7.52 13.02
CA LYS A 44 0.15 -7.30 12.31
C LYS A 44 -0.91 -8.32 12.70
N ALA A 45 -0.56 -9.60 12.78
CA ALA A 45 -1.45 -10.67 13.23
C ALA A 45 -1.94 -10.51 14.68
N ARG A 46 -1.17 -9.80 15.52
CA ARG A 46 -1.58 -9.48 16.89
C ARG A 46 -2.65 -8.42 16.91
N ASP A 47 -2.56 -7.45 16.01
CA ASP A 47 -3.44 -6.29 15.91
C ASP A 47 -4.77 -6.59 15.20
N VAL A 48 -4.87 -7.75 14.52
CA VAL A 48 -6.13 -8.20 13.94
C VAL A 48 -7.18 -8.38 15.03
N ILE A 49 -8.31 -7.71 14.85
CA ILE A 49 -9.51 -7.92 15.63
C ILE A 49 -10.01 -9.35 15.33
N ALA A 50 -9.70 -10.29 16.22
CA ALA A 50 -9.94 -11.72 16.03
C ALA A 50 -11.43 -12.12 15.92
N THR A 51 -12.36 -11.18 16.13
CA THR A 51 -13.80 -11.44 16.18
C THR A 51 -14.48 -11.42 14.80
N CYS A 52 -13.91 -10.76 13.79
CA CYS A 52 -14.46 -10.75 12.43
C CYS A 52 -13.53 -11.51 11.45
N HIS A 53 -14.11 -12.42 10.67
CA HIS A 53 -13.34 -13.15 9.66
C HIS A 53 -12.81 -12.19 8.58
N GLY A 54 -13.48 -11.06 8.38
CA GLY A 54 -13.07 -9.99 7.50
C GLY A 54 -11.74 -9.33 7.85
N GLY A 55 -11.46 -9.16 9.14
CA GLY A 55 -10.19 -8.58 9.60
C GLY A 55 -8.99 -9.45 9.24
N ILE A 56 -9.18 -10.77 9.21
CA ILE A 56 -8.12 -11.72 8.85
C ILE A 56 -7.79 -11.62 7.36
N LEU A 57 -8.81 -11.49 6.50
CA LEU A 57 -8.59 -11.30 5.08
C LEU A 57 -7.87 -9.97 4.81
N PHE A 58 -8.32 -8.88 5.44
CA PHE A 58 -7.69 -7.58 5.33
C PHE A 58 -6.22 -7.60 5.76
N ALA A 59 -5.92 -8.25 6.89
CA ALA A 59 -4.55 -8.41 7.34
C ALA A 59 -3.70 -9.22 6.37
N LEU A 60 -4.26 -10.26 5.74
CA LEU A 60 -3.56 -11.04 4.72
C LEU A 60 -3.24 -10.18 3.48
N PHE A 61 -4.18 -9.34 3.04
CA PHE A 61 -3.94 -8.36 1.96
C PHE A 61 -2.72 -7.48 2.28
N GLU A 62 -2.70 -6.88 3.46
CA GLU A 62 -1.60 -6.01 3.87
C GLU A 62 -0.26 -6.75 4.02
N MET A 63 -0.28 -8.01 4.47
CA MET A 63 0.92 -8.85 4.53
C MET A 63 1.48 -9.18 3.14
N GLU A 64 0.62 -9.42 2.15
CA GLU A 64 1.05 -9.72 0.79
C GLU A 64 1.55 -8.46 0.07
N VAL A 65 0.95 -7.29 0.32
CA VAL A 65 1.51 -5.99 -0.08
C VAL A 65 2.91 -5.82 0.52
N LYS A 66 3.07 -6.08 1.83
CA LYS A 66 4.38 -5.97 2.48
C LYS A 66 5.42 -6.93 1.90
N GLN A 67 5.02 -8.16 1.58
CA GLN A 67 5.88 -9.12 0.90
C GLN A 67 6.34 -8.59 -0.47
N PHE A 68 5.44 -7.99 -1.24
CA PHE A 68 5.79 -7.38 -2.52
C PHE A 68 6.79 -6.24 -2.35
N GLU A 69 6.58 -5.34 -1.39
CA GLU A 69 7.51 -4.24 -1.11
C GLU A 69 8.93 -4.74 -0.80
N GLU A 70 9.05 -5.82 -0.02
CA GLU A 70 10.35 -6.42 0.32
C GLU A 70 11.04 -6.98 -0.92
N LYS A 71 10.31 -7.68 -1.81
CA LYS A 71 10.86 -8.19 -3.07
C LYS A 71 11.27 -7.07 -4.02
N MET A 72 10.47 -6.01 -4.09
CA MET A 72 10.75 -4.82 -4.88
C MET A 72 12.05 -4.17 -4.39
N ILE A 73 12.17 -3.89 -3.09
CA ILE A 73 13.39 -3.30 -2.50
C ILE A 73 14.61 -4.20 -2.69
N ALA A 74 14.44 -5.52 -2.60
CA ALA A 74 15.49 -6.50 -2.86
C ALA A 74 15.87 -6.65 -4.35
N LEU A 75 15.20 -5.90 -5.25
CA LEU A 75 15.39 -5.95 -6.70
C LEU A 75 15.16 -7.35 -7.30
N GLU A 76 14.28 -8.14 -6.67
CA GLU A 76 13.93 -9.50 -7.12
C GLU A 76 12.86 -9.53 -8.22
N LEU A 77 12.34 -8.36 -8.61
CA LEU A 77 11.24 -8.19 -9.54
C LEU A 77 11.70 -7.42 -10.78
N SER A 78 11.16 -7.80 -11.94
CA SER A 78 11.28 -7.02 -13.17
C SER A 78 10.41 -5.77 -13.15
N ASP A 79 10.70 -4.80 -14.01
CA ASP A 79 9.97 -3.53 -14.12
C ASP A 79 8.49 -3.76 -14.41
N GLU A 80 8.20 -4.73 -15.28
CA GLU A 80 6.82 -5.10 -15.62
C GLU A 80 6.09 -5.70 -14.41
N GLU A 81 6.74 -6.57 -13.63
CA GLU A 81 6.15 -7.12 -12.40
C GLU A 81 5.90 -6.02 -11.36
N VAL A 82 6.84 -5.09 -11.21
CA VAL A 82 6.69 -3.93 -10.32
C VAL A 82 5.51 -3.06 -10.77
N ARG A 83 5.42 -2.74 -12.07
CA ARG A 83 4.33 -1.93 -12.64
C ARG A 83 2.95 -2.58 -12.43
N GLN A 84 2.83 -3.87 -12.75
CA GLN A 84 1.58 -4.61 -12.59
C GLN A 84 1.13 -4.65 -11.13
N GLU A 85 2.04 -4.91 -10.20
CA GLU A 85 1.70 -4.98 -8.78
C GLU A 85 1.37 -3.61 -8.19
N ILE A 86 2.06 -2.53 -8.57
CA ILE A 86 1.66 -1.16 -8.17
C ILE A 86 0.25 -0.85 -8.66
N GLU A 87 -0.11 -1.26 -9.88
CA GLU A 87 -1.46 -1.08 -10.40
C GLU A 87 -2.51 -1.88 -9.60
N ARG A 88 -2.18 -3.11 -9.20
CA ARG A 88 -3.03 -3.92 -8.30
C ARG A 88 -3.20 -3.24 -6.95
N ILE A 89 -2.11 -2.80 -6.33
CA ILE A 89 -2.12 -2.12 -5.04
C ILE A 89 -2.94 -0.81 -5.13
N PHE A 90 -2.80 -0.06 -6.23
CA PHE A 90 -3.63 1.11 -6.51
C PHE A 90 -5.12 0.74 -6.55
N ASN A 91 -5.49 -0.28 -7.33
CA ASN A 91 -6.88 -0.73 -7.44
C ASN A 91 -7.45 -1.10 -6.07
N PHE A 92 -6.66 -1.79 -5.25
CA PHE A 92 -7.04 -2.16 -3.88
C PHE A 92 -7.33 -0.96 -3.01
N HIS A 93 -6.36 -0.04 -2.88
CA HIS A 93 -6.53 1.13 -2.03
C HIS A 93 -7.66 2.03 -2.51
N ARG A 94 -7.78 2.24 -3.82
CA ARG A 94 -8.82 3.10 -4.37
C ARG A 94 -10.21 2.50 -4.22
N LEU A 95 -10.36 1.19 -4.42
CA LEU A 95 -11.63 0.50 -4.18
C LEU A 95 -12.00 0.53 -2.70
N GLN A 96 -11.02 0.33 -1.80
CA GLN A 96 -11.23 0.45 -0.36
C GLN A 96 -11.72 1.85 0.02
N GLU A 97 -11.10 2.91 -0.49
CA GLU A 97 -11.51 4.29 -0.23
C GLU A 97 -12.96 4.55 -0.66
N LEU A 98 -13.33 4.11 -1.87
CA LEU A 98 -14.70 4.25 -2.37
C LEU A 98 -15.71 3.45 -1.55
N ALA A 99 -15.33 2.25 -1.09
CA ALA A 99 -16.17 1.43 -0.23
C ALA A 99 -16.36 2.06 1.16
N LEU A 100 -15.32 2.63 1.75
CA LEU A 100 -15.41 3.36 3.02
C LEU A 100 -16.31 4.60 2.89
N LEU A 101 -16.14 5.39 1.82
CA LEU A 101 -17.01 6.53 1.52
C LEU A 101 -18.47 6.09 1.34
N HIS A 102 -18.70 4.96 0.67
CA HIS A 102 -20.03 4.39 0.52
C HIS A 102 -20.63 4.01 1.88
N SER A 103 -19.86 3.35 2.74
CA SER A 103 -20.25 2.99 4.10
C SER A 103 -20.64 4.22 4.91
N GLU A 104 -19.85 5.29 4.86
CA GLU A 104 -20.14 6.55 5.56
C GLU A 104 -21.45 7.19 5.09
N GLN A 105 -21.74 7.13 3.79
CA GLN A 105 -22.95 7.71 3.19
C GLN A 105 -24.23 6.90 3.45
N HIS A 106 -24.11 5.59 3.67
CA HIS A 106 -25.24 4.66 3.78
C HIS A 106 -25.35 4.01 5.17
N SER A 107 -24.62 4.50 6.16
CA SER A 107 -24.77 4.08 7.56
C SER A 107 -26.15 4.54 8.08
N HIS A 108 -27.09 3.59 8.19
CA HIS A 108 -28.49 3.86 8.53
C HIS A 108 -28.77 3.99 10.04
N GLU A 109 -27.88 3.48 10.88
CA GLU A 109 -27.96 3.62 12.34
C GLU A 109 -26.62 4.15 12.86
N PRO A 110 -26.61 5.10 13.81
CA PRO A 110 -25.38 5.44 14.50
C PRO A 110 -24.92 4.18 15.24
N ALA A 111 -23.79 3.61 14.80
CA ALA A 111 -23.16 2.51 15.49
C ALA A 111 -23.10 2.82 17.00
N VAL A 112 -23.58 1.90 17.82
CA VAL A 112 -23.70 2.11 19.28
C VAL A 112 -22.30 2.18 19.89
N THR A 113 -21.32 1.55 19.23
CA THR A 113 -19.91 1.56 19.60
C THR A 113 -19.00 1.84 18.41
N THR A 114 -17.77 2.27 18.68
CA THR A 114 -16.72 2.44 17.67
C THR A 114 -16.30 1.12 17.03
N GLU A 115 -16.46 -0.01 17.73
CA GLU A 115 -16.10 -1.34 17.23
C GLU A 115 -17.12 -1.83 16.18
N GLU A 116 -18.42 -1.62 16.41
CA GLU A 116 -19.47 -1.92 15.44
C GLU A 116 -19.30 -1.09 14.16
N ALA A 117 -19.01 0.21 14.28
CA ALA A 117 -18.74 1.07 13.13
C ALA A 117 -17.57 0.56 12.26
N GLN A 118 -16.53 0.03 12.91
CA GLN A 118 -15.37 -0.52 12.21
C GLN A 118 -15.68 -1.84 11.52
N VAL A 119 -16.52 -2.68 12.13
CA VAL A 119 -16.96 -3.96 11.53
C VAL A 119 -17.83 -3.69 10.29
N ASP A 120 -18.78 -2.76 10.37
CA ASP A 120 -19.67 -2.44 9.23
C ASP A 120 -18.91 -1.88 8.03
N ALA A 121 -17.95 -0.98 8.28
CA ALA A 121 -17.09 -0.41 7.25
C ALA A 121 -16.21 -1.50 6.60
N LEU A 122 -15.68 -2.42 7.40
CA LEU A 122 -14.84 -3.51 6.91
C LEU A 122 -15.63 -4.52 6.06
N GLU A 123 -16.84 -4.90 6.48
CA GLU A 123 -17.71 -5.80 5.72
C GLU A 123 -18.14 -5.17 4.40
N THR A 124 -18.37 -3.85 4.37
CA THR A 124 -18.60 -3.08 3.13
C THR A 124 -17.40 -3.18 2.19
N VAL A 125 -16.17 -2.92 2.69
CA VAL A 125 -14.93 -3.06 1.89
C VAL A 125 -14.79 -4.47 1.32
N LEU A 126 -15.07 -5.49 2.13
CA LEU A 126 -14.98 -6.88 1.70
C LEU A 126 -16.03 -7.24 0.64
N PHE A 127 -17.24 -6.67 0.73
CA PHE A 127 -18.25 -6.84 -0.32
C PHE A 127 -17.77 -6.25 -1.65
N PHE A 128 -17.26 -5.01 -1.65
CA PHE A 128 -16.73 -4.38 -2.85
C PHE A 128 -15.59 -5.21 -3.46
N TYR A 129 -14.72 -5.75 -2.61
CA TYR A 129 -13.61 -6.58 -3.05
C TYR A 129 -14.08 -7.92 -3.63
N ALA A 130 -14.99 -8.63 -2.95
CA ALA A 130 -15.41 -10.00 -3.25
C ALA A 130 -16.54 -10.10 -4.29
N SER A 131 -17.20 -8.99 -4.60
CA SER A 131 -18.31 -8.96 -5.57
C SER A 131 -17.83 -9.40 -6.95
N PRO A 132 -18.60 -10.24 -7.67
CA PRO A 132 -18.28 -10.62 -9.05
C PRO A 132 -18.33 -9.43 -10.03
N ALA A 133 -18.96 -8.32 -9.64
CA ALA A 133 -18.92 -7.08 -10.41
C ALA A 133 -17.56 -6.36 -10.33
N ASN A 134 -16.72 -6.73 -9.36
CA ASN A 134 -15.35 -6.26 -9.31
C ASN A 134 -14.52 -6.95 -10.40
N THR A 135 -14.20 -6.19 -11.44
CA THR A 135 -13.40 -6.65 -12.58
C THR A 135 -11.98 -6.09 -12.58
N LEU A 136 -11.61 -5.39 -11.50
CA LEU A 136 -10.26 -4.87 -11.36
C LEU A 136 -9.30 -6.02 -11.07
N ASP A 137 -8.09 -5.92 -11.63
CA ASP A 137 -7.01 -6.79 -11.20
C ASP A 137 -6.57 -6.34 -9.80
N MET A 138 -6.94 -7.13 -8.80
CA MET A 138 -6.68 -6.83 -7.40
C MET A 138 -5.48 -7.64 -6.94
N PRO A 139 -4.75 -7.18 -5.91
CA PRO A 139 -3.84 -8.05 -5.20
C PRO A 139 -4.69 -9.26 -4.79
N LEU A 140 -4.29 -10.44 -5.25
CA LEU A 140 -4.74 -11.75 -4.77
C LEU A 140 -5.97 -12.36 -5.42
N GLY A 141 -6.35 -11.88 -6.60
CA GLY A 141 -7.35 -12.50 -7.46
C GLY A 141 -8.70 -12.63 -6.74
N GLY A 142 -9.63 -11.74 -7.03
CA GLY A 142 -10.99 -11.71 -6.42
C GLY A 142 -11.82 -12.99 -6.59
N GLU A 143 -11.26 -14.03 -7.23
CA GLU A 143 -11.80 -15.38 -7.30
C GLU A 143 -12.00 -15.96 -5.89
N ARG A 144 -13.19 -15.71 -5.35
CA ARG A 144 -13.87 -16.51 -4.33
C ARG A 144 -13.58 -16.18 -2.87
N LEU A 145 -13.73 -14.89 -2.53
CA LEU A 145 -14.13 -14.49 -1.18
C LEU A 145 -15.65 -14.56 -0.94
N HIS A 146 -16.41 -15.20 -1.85
CA HIS A 146 -17.89 -15.36 -1.84
C HIS A 146 -18.51 -15.89 -0.54
N PHE A 147 -17.72 -16.34 0.43
CA PHE A 147 -18.23 -17.04 1.61
C PHE A 147 -18.53 -16.15 2.81
N MET A 148 -18.36 -14.83 2.70
CA MET A 148 -18.23 -14.00 3.91
C MET A 148 -18.98 -12.69 3.93
N CYS A 149 -19.61 -12.28 2.84
CA CYS A 149 -20.44 -11.09 2.85
C CYS A 149 -21.88 -11.47 3.21
N TYR A 150 -22.53 -10.66 4.03
CA TYR A 150 -23.97 -10.69 4.26
C TYR A 150 -24.56 -9.48 3.51
N PRO A 151 -24.83 -9.57 2.20
CA PRO A 151 -25.22 -8.42 1.38
C PRO A 151 -26.50 -7.76 1.90
N GLU A 152 -27.38 -8.57 2.52
CA GLU A 152 -28.65 -8.11 3.08
C GLU A 152 -28.47 -7.22 4.31
N LEU A 153 -27.32 -7.27 4.98
CA LEU A 153 -27.04 -6.47 6.18
C LEU A 153 -26.48 -5.08 5.86
N PHE A 154 -25.82 -4.90 4.72
CA PHE A 154 -25.06 -3.68 4.42
C PHE A 154 -25.61 -2.85 3.24
N GLN A 155 -26.72 -3.27 2.61
CA GLN A 155 -27.37 -2.58 1.49
C GLN A 155 -26.45 -2.23 0.30
N VAL A 156 -25.29 -2.88 0.21
CA VAL A 156 -24.37 -2.73 -0.93
C VAL A 156 -24.83 -3.63 -2.06
N THR A 157 -24.96 -3.07 -3.26
CA THR A 157 -25.33 -3.82 -4.45
C THR A 157 -24.16 -4.00 -5.40
N ASP A 158 -24.24 -5.00 -6.30
CA ASP A 158 -23.29 -5.12 -7.41
C ASP A 158 -23.28 -3.86 -8.31
N ASP A 159 -24.35 -3.06 -8.30
CA ASP A 159 -24.38 -1.80 -9.04
C ASP A 159 -23.44 -0.75 -8.44
N ASP A 160 -23.33 -0.72 -7.12
CA ASP A 160 -22.42 0.19 -6.40
C ASP A 160 -20.97 -0.21 -6.67
N VAL A 161 -20.68 -1.51 -6.70
CA VAL A 161 -19.38 -2.03 -7.11
C VAL A 161 -19.07 -1.67 -8.56
N ARG A 162 -20.02 -1.84 -9.50
CA ARG A 162 -19.82 -1.42 -10.91
C ARG A 162 -19.53 0.08 -11.03
N LYS A 163 -20.22 0.92 -10.26
CA LYS A 163 -19.97 2.38 -10.25
C LYS A 163 -18.56 2.69 -9.76
N ALA A 164 -18.12 2.07 -8.67
CA ALA A 164 -16.76 2.26 -8.15
C ALA A 164 -15.69 1.79 -9.15
N VAL A 165 -15.87 0.61 -9.76
CA VAL A 165 -14.98 0.10 -10.81
C VAL A 165 -14.94 1.06 -12.00
N ALA A 166 -16.09 1.53 -12.49
CA ALA A 166 -16.17 2.46 -13.61
C ALA A 166 -15.50 3.80 -13.29
N GLN A 167 -15.59 4.26 -12.04
CA GLN A 167 -14.89 5.45 -11.56
C GLN A 167 -13.38 5.25 -11.58
N ILE A 168 -12.86 4.14 -11.02
CA ILE A 168 -11.43 3.83 -11.01
C ILE A 168 -10.89 3.75 -12.45
N GLN A 169 -11.60 3.07 -13.34
CA GLN A 169 -11.22 2.98 -14.75
C GLN A 169 -11.26 4.33 -15.46
N ARG A 170 -12.21 5.21 -15.11
CA ARG A 170 -12.27 6.58 -15.66
C ARG A 170 -11.06 7.39 -15.20
N GLU A 171 -10.73 7.36 -13.90
CA GLU A 171 -9.56 8.04 -13.33
C GLU A 171 -8.27 7.59 -14.04
N LYS A 172 -8.09 6.28 -14.25
CA LYS A 172 -6.97 5.74 -15.02
C LYS A 172 -6.89 6.28 -16.45
N ARG A 173 -8.02 6.35 -17.16
CA ARG A 173 -8.06 6.86 -18.54
C ARG A 173 -7.74 8.36 -18.60
N GLU A 174 -8.25 9.14 -17.65
CA GLU A 174 -8.06 10.59 -17.61
C GLU A 174 -6.62 10.98 -17.26
N LEU A 175 -5.99 10.24 -16.35
CA LEU A 175 -4.63 10.51 -15.87
C LEU A 175 -3.55 9.76 -16.67
N GLY A 176 -3.89 8.78 -17.51
CA GLY A 176 -2.90 8.02 -18.28
C GLY A 176 -1.96 7.23 -17.37
N GLN A 177 -0.65 7.46 -17.44
CA GLN A 177 0.32 6.86 -16.50
C GLN A 177 0.51 7.70 -15.22
N ASP A 178 0.06 8.95 -15.22
CA ASP A 178 0.26 9.85 -14.09
C ASP A 178 -0.49 9.40 -12.83
N PHE A 179 -1.53 8.56 -12.94
CA PHE A 179 -2.20 8.02 -11.73
C PHE A 179 -1.25 7.13 -10.92
N LEU A 180 -0.46 6.26 -11.56
CA LEU A 180 0.48 5.39 -10.86
C LEU A 180 1.61 6.20 -10.25
N ILE A 181 2.13 7.17 -11.00
CA ILE A 181 3.18 8.07 -10.53
C ILE A 181 2.70 8.81 -9.29
N ASN A 182 1.51 9.43 -9.35
CA ASN A 182 0.96 10.17 -8.21
C ASN A 182 0.61 9.26 -7.02
N PHE A 183 0.23 8.01 -7.27
CA PHE A 183 -0.08 7.04 -6.23
C PHE A 183 1.17 6.57 -5.46
N ILE A 184 2.24 6.25 -6.19
CA ILE A 184 3.40 5.55 -5.63
C ILE A 184 4.49 6.50 -5.14
N SER A 185 4.58 7.72 -5.68
CA SER A 185 5.69 8.66 -5.41
C SER A 185 5.85 9.04 -3.94
N ASP A 186 4.77 8.99 -3.15
CA ASP A 186 4.78 9.40 -1.74
C ASP A 186 4.92 8.19 -0.78
N LYS A 187 5.09 6.97 -1.32
CA LYS A 187 5.25 5.76 -0.50
C LYS A 187 6.71 5.57 -0.10
N GLU A 188 6.97 5.41 1.19
CA GLU A 188 8.32 5.15 1.72
C GLU A 188 8.96 3.90 1.09
N SER A 189 8.19 2.82 0.92
CA SER A 189 8.67 1.60 0.27
C SER A 189 9.13 1.83 -1.16
N TRP A 190 8.50 2.74 -1.88
CA TRP A 190 8.91 3.14 -3.23
C TRP A 190 10.20 3.95 -3.23
N VAL A 191 10.34 4.91 -2.31
CA VAL A 191 11.59 5.67 -2.13
C VAL A 191 12.76 4.72 -1.83
N ASN A 192 12.58 3.79 -0.89
CA ASN A 192 13.59 2.79 -0.55
C ASN A 192 13.99 1.91 -1.74
N TYR A 193 13.02 1.57 -2.61
CA TYR A 193 13.30 0.86 -3.84
C TYR A 193 14.10 1.70 -4.85
N LEU A 194 13.73 2.97 -5.05
CA LEU A 194 14.49 3.87 -5.92
C LEU A 194 15.92 4.07 -5.42
N GLU A 195 16.10 4.23 -4.11
CA GLU A 195 17.40 4.32 -3.44
C GLU A 195 18.23 3.04 -3.62
N SER A 196 17.60 1.88 -3.56
CA SER A 196 18.28 0.59 -3.76
C SER A 196 18.64 0.35 -5.24
N ARG A 197 17.81 0.82 -6.17
CA ARG A 197 17.98 0.60 -7.61
C ARG A 197 18.92 1.60 -8.28
N TYR A 198 18.85 2.86 -7.87
CA TYR A 198 19.56 3.99 -8.48
C TYR A 198 20.59 4.59 -7.53
N VAL A 199 21.31 3.73 -6.81
CA VAL A 199 22.32 4.10 -5.78
C VAL A 199 23.26 5.18 -6.31
N ASP A 200 23.86 4.98 -7.49
CA ASP A 200 24.85 5.92 -8.04
C ASP A 200 24.25 7.29 -8.38
N ILE A 201 23.05 7.31 -8.99
CA ILE A 201 22.37 8.55 -9.38
C ILE A 201 21.99 9.36 -8.14
N ILE A 202 21.48 8.70 -7.10
CA ILE A 202 21.04 9.34 -5.87
C ILE A 202 22.25 9.77 -5.03
N ALA A 203 23.32 8.99 -5.00
CA ALA A 203 24.57 9.36 -4.34
C ALA A 203 25.20 10.59 -4.98
N GLU A 204 25.26 10.66 -6.32
CA GLU A 204 25.76 11.83 -7.05
C GLU A 204 24.92 13.07 -6.76
N HIS A 205 23.59 12.94 -6.79
CA HIS A 205 22.67 14.02 -6.44
C HIS A 205 22.87 14.51 -5.00
N THR A 206 23.02 13.59 -4.05
CA THR A 206 23.26 13.91 -2.63
C THR A 206 24.59 14.63 -2.43
N HIS A 207 25.65 14.25 -3.17
CA HIS A 207 26.98 14.83 -3.05
C HIS A 207 26.99 16.33 -3.36
N ILE A 208 26.18 16.78 -4.32
CA ILE A 208 26.04 18.21 -4.67
C ILE A 208 25.63 19.04 -3.43
N PHE A 209 24.68 18.53 -2.65
CA PHE A 209 24.20 19.23 -1.46
C PHE A 209 25.17 19.09 -0.27
N MET A 210 25.89 17.97 -0.18
CA MET A 210 26.96 17.82 0.81
C MET A 210 28.08 18.85 0.59
N ASP A 211 28.53 19.03 -0.65
CA ASP A 211 29.57 20.02 -1.00
C ASP A 211 29.11 21.45 -0.70
N GLN A 212 27.84 21.77 -0.98
CA GLN A 212 27.26 23.09 -0.65
C GLN A 212 27.19 23.35 0.85
N MET A 213 26.83 22.33 1.63
CA MET A 213 26.77 22.42 3.09
C MET A 213 28.17 22.58 3.69
N GLU A 214 29.16 21.82 3.22
CA GLU A 214 30.55 21.96 3.65
C GLU A 214 31.09 23.38 3.37
N GLN A 215 30.76 23.97 2.22
CA GLN A 215 31.11 25.36 1.90
C GLN A 215 30.40 26.38 2.80
N LEU A 216 29.18 26.11 3.26
CA LEU A 216 28.47 26.95 4.22
C LEU A 216 29.12 26.86 5.60
N GLU A 217 29.44 25.65 6.06
CA GLU A 217 30.12 25.40 7.32
C GLU A 217 31.50 26.06 7.39
N ALA A 218 32.28 25.98 6.30
CA ALA A 218 33.59 26.63 6.20
C ALA A 218 33.52 28.18 6.31
N ARG A 219 32.33 28.77 6.13
CA ARG A 219 32.08 30.22 6.24
C ARG A 219 31.33 30.61 7.51
N LYS A 220 31.00 29.65 8.39
CA LYS A 220 30.19 29.88 9.60
C LYS A 220 30.71 31.02 10.48
N ASP A 221 32.02 31.09 10.69
CA ASP A 221 32.64 32.15 11.52
C ASP A 221 32.70 33.53 10.83
N LYS A 222 32.37 33.60 9.54
CA LYS A 222 32.40 34.82 8.71
C LYS A 222 31.00 35.40 8.46
N ILE A 223 29.95 34.73 8.91
CA ILE A 223 28.55 35.15 8.75
C ILE A 223 27.85 35.17 10.10
N SER A 224 26.71 35.86 10.20
CA SER A 224 25.91 35.80 11.43
C SER A 224 25.28 34.42 11.60
N GLU A 225 25.02 34.02 12.84
CA GLU A 225 24.30 32.77 13.15
C GLU A 225 22.92 32.73 12.47
N TYR A 226 22.23 33.87 12.43
CA TYR A 226 20.94 34.01 11.75
C TYR A 226 21.06 33.75 10.23
N ASP A 227 22.09 34.30 9.57
CA ASP A 227 22.32 34.10 8.14
C ASP A 227 22.73 32.66 7.83
N TYR A 228 23.53 32.03 8.71
CA TYR A 228 23.89 30.62 8.61
C TYR A 228 22.64 29.74 8.66
N LEU A 229 21.80 29.90 9.69
CA LEU A 229 20.58 29.11 9.85
C LEU A 229 19.59 29.32 8.69
N THR A 230 19.47 30.56 8.21
CA THR A 230 18.61 30.88 7.06
C THR A 230 19.09 30.14 5.80
N GLN A 231 20.40 30.16 5.51
CA GLN A 231 20.96 29.46 4.36
C GLN A 231 20.88 27.94 4.49
N ALA A 232 21.17 27.40 5.69
CA ALA A 232 21.08 25.96 5.94
C ALA A 232 19.65 25.44 5.76
N ASN A 233 18.65 26.17 6.28
CA ASN A 233 17.24 25.81 6.09
C ASN A 233 16.80 25.91 4.62
N ALA A 234 17.28 26.92 3.89
CA ALA A 234 17.01 27.05 2.46
C ALA A 234 17.61 25.87 1.67
N MET A 235 18.86 25.47 1.97
CA MET A 235 19.51 24.30 1.36
C MET A 235 18.78 23.00 1.70
N ALA A 236 18.36 22.80 2.94
CA ALA A 236 17.60 21.62 3.34
C ALA A 236 16.27 21.51 2.58
N LYS A 237 15.56 22.64 2.41
CA LYS A 237 14.34 22.70 1.61
C LYS A 237 14.63 22.41 0.13
N GLU A 238 15.65 23.03 -0.44
CA GLU A 238 16.02 22.82 -1.84
C GLU A 238 16.42 21.36 -2.12
N LYS A 239 17.17 20.74 -1.20
CA LYS A 239 17.51 19.32 -1.24
C LYS A 239 16.26 18.45 -1.31
N ASN A 240 15.34 18.62 -0.36
CA ASN A 240 14.10 17.85 -0.33
C ASN A 240 13.26 18.05 -1.60
N ASP A 241 13.09 19.29 -2.06
CA ASP A 241 12.35 19.59 -3.29
C ASP A 241 13.02 18.99 -4.53
N SER A 242 14.37 18.92 -4.54
CA SER A 242 15.16 18.33 -5.61
C SER A 242 15.10 16.80 -5.62
N GLU A 243 15.16 16.17 -4.45
CA GLU A 243 15.00 14.72 -4.27
C GLU A 243 13.60 14.27 -4.73
N GLN A 244 12.54 14.99 -4.35
CA GLN A 244 11.18 14.68 -4.80
C GLN A 244 11.04 14.77 -6.33
N ARG A 245 11.71 15.73 -6.98
CA ARG A 245 11.74 15.82 -8.45
C ARG A 245 12.50 14.65 -9.06
N LEU A 246 13.64 14.29 -8.50
CA LEU A 246 14.43 13.13 -8.93
C LEU A 246 13.62 11.84 -8.82
N TYR A 247 12.99 11.60 -7.67
CA TYR A 247 12.16 10.40 -7.45
C TYR A 247 10.99 10.34 -8.42
N ARG A 248 10.28 11.44 -8.66
CA ARG A 248 9.23 11.48 -9.69
C ARG A 248 9.76 11.20 -11.09
N GLN A 249 10.96 11.67 -11.44
CA GLN A 249 11.59 11.39 -12.73
C GLN A 249 11.98 9.91 -12.87
N LEU A 250 12.62 9.32 -11.85
CA LEU A 250 12.98 7.90 -11.85
C LEU A 250 11.73 7.01 -11.92
N THR A 251 10.67 7.40 -11.21
CA THR A 251 9.36 6.75 -11.24
C THR A 251 8.77 6.75 -12.66
N LYS A 252 8.82 7.90 -13.35
CA LYS A 252 8.38 8.00 -14.75
C LYS A 252 9.14 7.05 -15.65
N ASN A 253 10.45 6.94 -15.49
CA ASN A 253 11.25 6.05 -16.32
C ASN A 253 10.87 4.58 -16.13
N ILE A 254 10.63 4.13 -14.89
CA ILE A 254 10.23 2.74 -14.60
C ILE A 254 8.82 2.43 -15.11
N LEU A 255 7.91 3.41 -15.07
CA LEU A 255 6.50 3.18 -15.42
C LEU A 255 6.15 3.50 -16.88
N ALA A 256 7.08 4.08 -17.64
CA ALA A 256 6.90 4.45 -19.05
C ALA A 256 7.24 3.31 -20.03
N ASP A 257 8.04 2.33 -19.60
CA ASP A 257 8.37 1.10 -20.33
C ASP A 257 7.27 0.02 -20.19
#